data_AF-G3A0E8-F1
#
_entry.id   AF-G3A0E8-F1
#
_cell.length_a   1.000
_cell.length_b   1.000
_cell.length_c   1.000
_cell.angle_alpha   90.00
_cell.angle_beta   90.00
_cell.angle_gamma   90.00
#
_symmetry.space_group_name_H-M   'P 1'
#
loop_
_entity.id
_entity.type
_entity.pdbx_description
1 polymer ?
#
loop_
_entity_poly.entity_id
_entity_poly.type
_entity_poly.pdbx_seq_one_letter_code
_entity_poly.pdbx_strand_id
1 'polypeptide(L)' 'MSTNRINFDDFRDGMRRAVLDAMDSYMRNQTDGCLGVKGWRDQDLAALFPAIDAHAARVAIRFNDPESEEPGSAYFTFAA' A
#
# COMPACT_ATOMS: atom_id res chain seq x y z
N MET A 1 0.76 -23.66 -6.32
CA MET A 1 0.60 -22.21 -6.18
C MET A 1 1.94 -21.56 -6.49
N SER A 2 2.00 -20.64 -7.47
CA SER A 2 3.22 -19.89 -7.78
C SER A 2 3.33 -18.70 -6.84
N THR A 3 4.49 -18.53 -6.21
CA THR A 3 4.78 -17.36 -5.38
C THR A 3 5.15 -16.20 -6.30
N ASN A 4 4.40 -15.09 -6.24
CA ASN A 4 4.77 -13.89 -6.97
C ASN A 4 5.91 -13.20 -6.22
N ARG A 5 7.04 -12.98 -6.92
CA ARG A 5 8.17 -12.21 -6.41
C ARG A 5 7.96 -10.73 -6.75
N ILE A 6 8.05 -9.88 -5.74
CA ILE A 6 8.00 -8.42 -5.89
C ILE A 6 9.19 -7.81 -5.14
N ASN A 7 9.73 -6.72 -5.69
CA ASN A 7 10.71 -5.89 -4.99
C ASN A 7 9.99 -5.10 -3.87
N PHE A 8 10.65 -4.91 -2.73
CA PHE A 8 10.10 -4.11 -1.64
C PHE A 8 9.80 -2.67 -2.04
N ASP A 9 10.64 -2.03 -2.86
CA ASP A 9 10.37 -0.66 -3.32
C ASP A 9 9.10 -0.60 -4.17
N ASP A 10 8.92 -1.53 -5.11
CA ASP A 10 7.73 -1.61 -5.95
C ASP A 10 6.47 -1.88 -5.12
N PHE A 11 6.59 -2.72 -4.09
CA PHE A 11 5.51 -3.00 -3.16
C PHE A 11 5.13 -1.76 -2.34
N ARG A 12 6.11 -1.06 -1.76
CA ARG A 12 5.92 0.17 -1.00
C ARG A 12 5.24 1.24 -1.86
N ASP A 13 5.76 1.46 -3.07
CA ASP A 13 5.21 2.48 -3.97
C ASP A 13 3.83 2.08 -4.49
N GLY A 14 3.58 0.78 -4.70
CA GLY A 14 2.26 0.23 -4.96
C GLY A 14 1.26 0.48 -3.82
N MET A 15 1.67 0.28 -2.56
CA MET A 15 0.84 0.59 -1.40
C MET A 15 0.52 2.08 -1.29
N ARG A 16 1.51 2.97 -1.49
CA ARG A 16 1.28 4.42 -1.51
C ARG A 16 0.23 4.78 -2.54
N ARG A 17 0.39 4.31 -3.78
CA ARG A 17 -0.56 4.56 -4.87
C ARG A 17 -1.96 4.05 -4.55
N ALA A 18 -2.08 2.83 -4.02
CA ALA A 18 -3.38 2.25 -3.66
C ALA A 18 -4.11 3.10 -2.60
N VAL A 19 -3.40 3.63 -1.60
CA VAL A 19 -3.99 4.53 -0.60
C VAL A 19 -4.44 5.84 -1.24
N LEU A 20 -3.62 6.48 -2.07
CA LEU A 20 -4.00 7.72 -2.75
C LEU A 20 -5.21 7.50 -3.67
N ASP A 21 -5.26 6.41 -4.43
CA ASP A 21 -6.38 6.05 -5.30
C ASP A 21 -7.67 5.83 -4.51
N ALA A 22 -7.58 5.23 -3.31
CA ALA A 22 -8.71 5.04 -2.40
C ALA A 22 -9.22 6.38 -1.85
N MET A 23 -8.32 7.29 -1.47
CA MET A 23 -8.68 8.63 -1.01
C MET A 23 -9.36 9.44 -2.11
N ASP A 24 -8.81 9.41 -3.33
CA ASP A 24 -9.37 10.10 -4.49
C ASP A 24 -10.75 9.52 -4.86
N SER A 25 -10.91 8.20 -4.80
CA SER A 25 -12.19 7.54 -5.05
C SER A 25 -13.23 7.90 -4.01
N TYR A 26 -12.86 7.94 -2.73
CA TYR A 26 -13.76 8.39 -1.67
C TYR A 26 -14.24 9.82 -1.92
N MET A 27 -13.33 10.74 -2.22
CA MET A 27 -13.70 12.13 -2.48
C MET A 27 -14.60 12.28 -3.72
N ARG A 28 -14.28 11.60 -4.82
CA ARG A 28 -15.14 11.60 -6.02
C ARG A 28 -16.57 11.17 -5.71
N ASN A 29 -16.74 10.17 -4.85
CA ASN A 29 -18.07 9.71 -4.43
C ASN A 29 -18.83 10.75 -3.59
N GLN A 30 -18.12 11.63 -2.86
CA GLN A 30 -18.74 12.72 -2.09
C GLN A 30 -19.04 13.97 -2.94
N THR A 31 -18.42 14.09 -4.12
CA THR A 31 -18.53 15.26 -4.99
C THR A 31 -19.22 14.94 -6.32
N ASP A 32 -20.18 14.01 -6.31
CA ASP A 32 -20.97 13.58 -7.49
C ASP A 32 -20.12 13.28 -8.74
N GLY A 33 -18.96 12.66 -8.56
CA GLY A 33 -18.10 12.20 -9.67
C GLY A 33 -17.13 13.25 -10.24
N CYS A 34 -16.91 14.37 -9.57
CA CYS A 34 -15.91 15.36 -10.01
C CYS A 34 -14.49 14.77 -10.12
N LEU A 35 -14.02 14.54 -11.35
CA LEU A 35 -12.77 13.81 -11.64
C LEU A 35 -11.50 14.53 -11.18
N GLY A 36 -11.55 15.84 -10.97
CA GLY A 36 -10.41 16.65 -10.53
C GLY A 36 -10.17 16.64 -9.02
N VAL A 37 -11.06 16.04 -8.23
CA VAL A 37 -10.94 16.05 -6.78
C VAL A 37 -9.91 15.01 -6.33
N LYS A 38 -8.98 15.47 -5.49
CA LYS A 38 -8.01 14.63 -4.80
C LYS A 38 -8.33 14.60 -3.30
N GLY A 39 -8.12 13.45 -2.67
CA GLY A 39 -8.22 13.30 -1.22
C GLY A 39 -6.99 13.75 -0.45
N TRP A 40 -5.95 14.19 -1.16
CA TRP A 40 -4.65 14.53 -0.59
C TRP A 40 -4.06 15.79 -1.23
N ARG A 41 -3.13 16.43 -0.53
CA ARG A 41 -2.28 17.52 -1.03
C ARG A 41 -0.81 17.16 -0.82
N ASP A 42 0.08 17.81 -1.57
CA ASP A 42 1.53 17.56 -1.49
C ASP A 42 2.08 17.68 -0.06
N GLN A 43 1.59 18.66 0.71
CA GLN A 43 1.98 18.84 2.11
C GLN A 43 1.54 17.68 3.03
N ASP A 44 0.44 17.00 2.70
CA ASP A 44 -0.10 15.90 3.50
C ASP A 44 0.72 14.61 3.23
N LEU A 45 1.32 14.48 2.02
CA LEU A 45 2.12 13.33 1.62
C LEU A 45 3.36 13.13 2.50
N ALA A 46 3.98 14.24 2.95
CA ALA A 46 5.17 14.19 3.80
C ALA A 46 4.92 13.48 5.15
N ALA A 47 3.69 13.53 5.66
CA ALA A 47 3.28 12.80 6.87
C ALA A 47 2.69 11.42 6.55
N LEU A 48 1.96 11.30 5.44
CA LEU A 48 1.27 10.07 5.04
C LEU A 48 2.24 8.96 4.60
N PHE A 49 3.21 9.28 3.73
CA PHE A 49 4.11 8.27 3.16
C PHE A 49 4.96 7.56 4.21
N PRO A 50 5.59 8.23 5.21
CA PRO A 50 6.33 7.52 6.25
C PRO A 50 5.48 6.50 7.02
N ALA A 51 4.21 6.80 7.28
CA ALA A 51 3.31 5.87 7.97
C ALA A 51 2.96 4.65 7.09
N ILE A 52 2.72 4.87 5.79
CA ILE A 52 2.50 3.78 4.82
C ILE A 52 3.75 2.92 4.69
N ASP A 53 4.93 3.53 4.58
CA ASP A 53 6.21 2.83 4.44
C ASP A 53 6.51 1.94 5.66
N ALA A 54 6.26 2.48 6.86
CA ALA A 54 6.40 1.72 8.10
C ALA A 54 5.41 0.53 8.14
N HIS A 55 4.21 0.69 7.61
CA HIS A 55 3.27 -0.42 7.48
C HIS A 55 3.73 -1.45 6.44
N ALA A 56 4.21 -0.99 5.27
CA ALA A 56 4.74 -1.85 4.22
C ALA A 56 5.90 -2.72 4.73
N ALA A 57 6.81 -2.15 5.52
CA ALA A 57 7.90 -2.89 6.15
C ALA A 57 7.40 -4.01 7.08
N ARG A 58 6.39 -3.73 7.92
CA ARG A 58 5.77 -4.75 8.78
C ARG A 58 5.11 -5.87 7.98
N VAL A 59 4.38 -5.51 6.91
CA VAL A 59 3.76 -6.50 6.02
C VAL A 59 4.82 -7.35 5.32
N ALA A 60 5.92 -6.73 4.88
CA ALA A 60 6.98 -7.44 4.20
C ALA A 60 7.70 -8.46 5.10
N ILE A 61 7.99 -8.08 6.34
CA ILE A 61 8.56 -8.99 7.35
C ILE A 61 7.62 -10.18 7.56
N ARG A 62 6.33 -9.92 7.78
CA ARG A 62 5.32 -10.96 8.02
C ARG A 62 5.17 -11.93 6.85
N PHE A 63 5.21 -11.44 5.62
CA PHE A 63 5.06 -12.29 4.43
C PHE A 63 6.29 -13.16 4.17
N ASN A 64 7.48 -12.71 4.58
CA ASN A 64 8.71 -13.48 4.49
C ASN A 64 8.91 -14.44 5.66
N ASP A 65 8.07 -14.39 6.70
CA ASP A 65 8.15 -15.29 7.85
C ASP A 65 7.49 -16.64 7.51
N PRO A 66 8.27 -17.73 7.35
CA PRO A 66 7.74 -19.04 6.99
C PRO A 66 6.89 -19.67 8.10
N GLU A 67 6.94 -19.15 9.32
CA GLU A 67 6.20 -19.64 10.49
C GLU A 67 5.04 -18.71 10.90
N SER A 68 4.79 -17.62 10.15
CA SER A 68 3.73 -16.66 10.48
C SER A 68 2.33 -17.27 10.35
N GLU A 69 1.66 -17.46 11.48
CA GLU A 69 0.26 -17.87 11.58
C GLU A 69 -0.74 -16.73 11.31
N GLU A 70 -0.26 -15.49 11.10
CA GLU A 70 -1.14 -14.34 10.86
C GLU A 70 -1.84 -14.41 9.49
N PRO A 71 -3.14 -14.03 9.40
CA PRO A 71 -3.87 -13.97 8.15
C PRO A 71 -3.17 -13.07 7.11
N GLY A 72 -2.92 -13.63 5.91
CA GLY A 72 -2.36 -12.91 4.76
C GLY A 72 -0.90 -13.21 4.44
N SER A 73 -0.16 -13.95 5.27
CA SER A 73 1.23 -14.39 5.00
C SER A 73 1.37 -15.36 3.82
N ALA A 74 0.26 -15.93 3.34
CA ALA A 74 0.29 -16.91 2.27
C ALA A 74 0.52 -16.24 0.90
N TYR A 75 1.55 -16.70 0.17
CA TYR A 75 1.77 -16.56 -1.28
C TYR A 75 2.61 -15.39 -1.82
N PHE A 76 3.26 -14.57 -0.98
CA PHE A 76 4.21 -13.55 -1.43
C PHE A 76 5.58 -13.76 -0.79
N THR A 77 6.65 -13.63 -1.57
CA THR A 77 8.02 -13.50 -1.04
C THR A 77 8.64 -12.25 -1.64
N PHE A 78 9.28 -11.44 -0.79
CA PHE A 78 10.05 -10.30 -1.25
C PHE A 78 11.40 -10.82 -1.77
N ALA A 79 11.83 -10.31 -2.92
CA ALA A 79 13.18 -10.58 -3.38
C ALA A 79 14.18 -9.92 -2.41
N ALA A 80 15.24 -10.65 -2.07
CA ALA A 80 16.38 -10.12 -1.32
C ALA A 80 17.18 -9.12 -2.16
#